data_AF-A0A9P7W479-F1
#
_entry.id   AF-A0A9P7W479-F1
#
_cell.length_a   1.000
_cell.length_b   1.000
_cell.length_c   1.000
_cell.angle_alpha   90.00
_cell.angle_beta   90.00
_cell.angle_gamma   90.00
#
_symmetry.space_group_name_H-M   'P 1'
#
loop_
_entity.id
_entity.type
_entity.pdbx_description
1 polymer ?
#
loop_
_entity_poly.entity_id
_entity_poly.type
_entity_poly.pdbx_seq_one_letter_code
_entity_poly.pdbx_strand_id
1 'polypeptide(L)'
;MYLVAYLSLESHAWNTFVVPHTDGQDDTPGLTGALANFTSNSTILFQKGVTYNIFTPVEFPKLTNVEVAIEGNLTYPSDIPTVQAIVAISKAPGVFSFSGGDNVTLRGSTDPDWGWVDAHGQGWWDTMEQTNRPHGWSFSKISNGVIRDMKIWKPIAWSFATSGSSNLHAFNNIIMAVSDNSSAFPFNTDGFSAGGTNMLFENNRVVNGDDCITVGSGASNIHFRNSYCEGGHGLSIGSLGENGAVSNVQDVLFENVIMKDTLYAARFKSWAGGNGLARNITWKDIVFDNVPFPIYVTQNYWDQELGAQPNSTNTTSTHIEDMTFQNFAGTIRDTPYVEGSCVSDPCWYYVANATGKEVIIFDLYPGTVTDIVAKAISATTETGSVVDVMCDPTTVTNDVGFKCWDGAYIPTVAGL
;
A
#
# COMPACT_ATOMS: atom_id res chain seq x y z
N MET A 1 43.14 19.50 -40.25
CA MET A 1 43.61 18.68 -39.12
C MET A 1 42.43 18.53 -38.18
N TYR A 2 41.64 17.46 -38.34
CA TYR A 2 40.50 17.16 -37.48
C TYR A 2 40.85 15.90 -36.68
N LEU A 3 41.00 16.07 -35.36
CA LEU A 3 41.21 14.98 -34.43
C LEU A 3 39.83 14.50 -33.98
N VAL A 4 39.40 13.34 -34.44
CA VAL A 4 38.20 12.67 -33.94
C VAL A 4 38.62 11.92 -32.67
N ALA A 5 38.16 12.40 -31.52
CA ALA A 5 38.31 11.69 -30.25
C ALA A 5 37.31 10.52 -30.24
N TYR A 6 37.82 9.29 -30.27
CA TYR A 6 37.03 8.10 -29.97
C TYR A 6 36.85 8.02 -28.45
N LEU A 7 35.62 8.23 -27.99
CA LEU A 7 35.20 7.83 -26.64
C LEU A 7 35.19 6.30 -26.59
N SER A 8 36.10 5.70 -25.82
CA SER A 8 36.04 4.28 -25.50
C SER A 8 34.85 4.02 -24.59
N LEU A 9 33.86 3.28 -25.08
CA LEU A 9 32.84 2.65 -24.23
C LEU A 9 33.56 1.60 -23.37
N GLU A 10 33.82 1.91 -22.10
CA GLU A 10 34.26 0.90 -21.13
C GLU A 10 33.09 -0.05 -20.86
N SER A 11 33.11 -1.22 -21.49
CA SER A 11 32.21 -2.32 -21.13
C SER A 11 32.60 -2.84 -19.74
N HIS A 12 31.91 -2.36 -18.71
CA HIS A 12 32.05 -2.92 -17.38
C HIS A 12 31.48 -4.35 -17.41
N ALA A 13 32.27 -5.34 -17.00
CA ALA A 13 31.84 -6.74 -17.01
C ALA A 13 30.66 -6.94 -16.04
N TRP A 14 29.56 -7.53 -16.52
CA TRP A 14 28.41 -7.88 -15.70
C TRP A 14 28.69 -9.18 -14.94
N ASN A 15 28.55 -9.16 -13.61
CA ASN A 15 28.81 -10.32 -12.76
C ASN A 15 27.51 -10.96 -12.30
N THR A 16 27.47 -12.29 -12.18
CA THR A 16 26.33 -13.00 -11.58
C THR A 16 26.80 -13.74 -10.34
N PHE A 17 26.17 -13.42 -9.21
CA PHE A 17 26.29 -14.13 -7.95
C PHE A 17 25.06 -15.01 -7.78
N VAL A 18 25.23 -16.33 -7.80
CA VAL A 18 24.17 -17.27 -7.44
C VAL A 18 24.20 -17.44 -5.93
N VAL A 19 23.07 -17.16 -5.28
CA VAL A 19 22.94 -17.32 -3.83
C VAL A 19 23.19 -18.79 -3.48
N PRO A 20 24.10 -19.09 -2.53
CA PRO A 20 24.35 -20.46 -2.09
C PRO A 20 23.13 -21.00 -1.35
N HIS A 21 22.90 -22.31 -1.47
CA HIS A 21 21.82 -22.98 -0.77
C HIS A 21 22.34 -24.22 -0.05
N THR A 22 21.86 -24.49 1.15
CA THR A 22 22.04 -25.76 1.84
C THR A 22 20.75 -26.20 2.51
N ASP A 23 20.28 -27.41 2.18
CA ASP A 23 19.04 -27.97 2.70
C ASP A 23 18.96 -27.85 4.23
N GLY A 24 17.86 -27.25 4.71
CA GLY A 24 17.56 -27.07 6.13
C GLY A 24 18.44 -26.09 6.89
N GLN A 25 19.36 -25.38 6.22
CA GLN A 25 20.16 -24.30 6.82
C GLN A 25 19.65 -22.94 6.37
N ASP A 26 19.92 -21.91 7.17
CA ASP A 26 19.70 -20.52 6.78
C ASP A 26 20.68 -20.12 5.67
N ASP A 27 20.16 -19.66 4.54
CA ASP A 27 20.96 -19.29 3.37
C ASP A 27 21.45 -17.82 3.43
N THR A 28 20.90 -17.04 4.36
CA THR A 28 21.16 -15.59 4.47
C THR A 28 22.60 -15.24 4.90
N PRO A 29 23.33 -16.03 5.72
CA PRO A 29 24.75 -15.74 6.00
C PRO A 29 25.64 -15.87 4.75
N GLY A 30 25.34 -16.83 3.87
CA GLY A 30 26.06 -17.01 2.61
C GLY A 30 25.81 -15.85 1.63
N LEU A 31 24.57 -15.37 1.57
CA LEU A 31 24.20 -14.18 0.83
C LEU A 31 24.91 -12.93 1.37
N THR A 32 24.69 -12.60 2.65
CA THR A 32 25.20 -11.37 3.27
C THR A 32 26.72 -11.28 3.27
N GLY A 33 27.42 -12.40 3.46
CA GLY A 33 28.87 -12.46 3.37
C GLY A 33 29.44 -12.14 1.98
N ALA A 34 28.64 -12.27 0.92
CA ALA A 34 29.05 -12.00 -0.45
C ALA A 34 28.65 -10.60 -0.98
N LEU A 35 27.60 -9.98 -0.41
CA LEU A 35 26.98 -8.75 -0.94
C LEU A 35 27.97 -7.60 -1.21
N ALA A 36 28.99 -7.44 -0.36
CA ALA A 36 30.00 -6.38 -0.52
C ALA A 36 30.79 -6.46 -1.84
N ASN A 37 30.84 -7.64 -2.47
CA ASN A 37 31.53 -7.87 -3.73
C ASN A 37 30.63 -7.68 -4.97
N PHE A 38 29.32 -7.51 -4.77
CA PHE A 38 28.30 -7.44 -5.83
C PHE A 38 27.45 -6.16 -5.72
N THR A 39 28.08 -5.06 -5.33
CA THR A 39 27.40 -3.76 -5.16
C THR A 39 27.21 -3.01 -6.48
N SER A 40 27.83 -3.44 -7.57
CA SER A 40 27.67 -2.80 -8.87
C SER A 40 27.77 -3.74 -10.06
N ASN A 41 27.05 -3.40 -11.14
CA ASN A 41 27.05 -4.11 -12.44
C ASN A 41 26.89 -5.63 -12.26
N SER A 42 25.85 -6.04 -11.53
CA SER A 42 25.71 -7.46 -11.17
C SER A 42 24.28 -7.93 -11.03
N THR A 43 24.10 -9.24 -11.11
CA THR A 43 22.89 -9.95 -10.72
C THR A 43 23.16 -10.74 -9.46
N ILE A 44 22.34 -10.55 -8.43
CA ILE A 44 22.20 -11.44 -7.27
C ILE A 44 21.03 -12.37 -7.56
N LEU A 45 21.32 -13.64 -7.87
CA LEU A 45 20.36 -14.61 -8.38
C LEU A 45 20.00 -15.66 -7.33
N PHE A 46 18.75 -15.67 -6.92
CA PHE A 46 18.11 -16.83 -6.30
C PHE A 46 17.62 -17.71 -7.44
N GLN A 47 18.31 -18.81 -7.72
CA GLN A 47 18.11 -19.56 -8.96
C GLN A 47 16.82 -20.40 -8.93
N LYS A 48 16.18 -20.52 -10.09
CA LYS A 48 15.06 -21.45 -10.29
C LYS A 48 15.45 -22.89 -9.91
N GLY A 49 14.53 -23.65 -9.33
CA GLY A 49 14.79 -25.01 -8.90
C GLY A 49 15.19 -25.13 -7.43
N VAL A 50 15.36 -24.01 -6.73
CA VAL A 50 15.78 -23.95 -5.32
C VAL A 50 14.73 -23.22 -4.48
N THR A 51 14.48 -23.73 -3.28
CA THR A 51 13.73 -23.02 -2.23
C THR A 51 14.72 -22.57 -1.16
N TYR A 52 14.99 -21.27 -1.11
CA TYR A 52 15.95 -20.67 -0.20
C TYR A 52 15.32 -20.39 1.17
N ASN A 53 16.04 -20.74 2.22
CA ASN A 53 15.66 -20.51 3.60
C ASN A 53 16.14 -19.12 4.04
N ILE A 54 15.20 -18.19 4.22
CA ILE A 54 15.49 -16.82 4.64
C ILE A 54 15.16 -16.69 6.11
N PHE A 55 16.08 -17.12 6.99
CA PHE A 55 15.81 -17.19 8.43
C PHE A 55 16.35 -16.01 9.22
N THR A 56 17.21 -15.18 8.65
CA THR A 56 17.58 -13.89 9.25
C THR A 56 17.42 -12.73 8.27
N PRO A 57 17.24 -11.48 8.76
CA PRO A 57 17.04 -10.33 7.88
C PRO A 57 18.26 -10.06 7.01
N VAL A 58 18.02 -9.66 5.77
CA VAL A 58 19.04 -9.32 4.79
C VAL A 58 19.02 -7.82 4.56
N GLU A 59 20.15 -7.16 4.80
CA GLU A 59 20.38 -5.77 4.43
C GLU A 59 21.27 -5.69 3.19
N PHE A 60 20.71 -5.25 2.08
CA PHE A 60 21.46 -4.91 0.89
C PHE A 60 22.22 -3.59 1.11
N PRO A 61 23.54 -3.56 0.85
CA PRO A 61 24.32 -2.33 0.87
C PRO A 61 23.86 -1.39 -0.24
N LYS A 62 24.46 -0.20 -0.35
CA LYS A 62 24.15 0.69 -1.46
C LYS A 62 24.50 0.01 -2.79
N LEU A 63 23.50 -0.19 -3.65
CA LEU A 63 23.66 -0.86 -4.95
C LEU A 63 23.70 0.14 -6.12
N THR A 64 24.40 -0.18 -7.20
CA THR A 64 24.44 0.66 -8.41
C THR A 64 24.44 -0.20 -9.67
N ASN A 65 23.38 -0.12 -10.48
CA ASN A 65 23.21 -0.99 -11.65
C ASN A 65 23.22 -2.48 -11.26
N VAL A 66 22.31 -2.88 -10.36
CA VAL A 66 22.22 -4.24 -9.83
C VAL A 66 20.81 -4.80 -9.99
N GLU A 67 20.71 -6.06 -10.40
CA GLU A 67 19.47 -6.84 -10.38
C GLU A 67 19.49 -7.85 -9.22
N VAL A 68 18.47 -7.81 -8.36
CA VAL A 68 18.16 -8.87 -7.39
C VAL A 68 17.05 -9.72 -8.01
N ALA A 69 17.40 -10.92 -8.46
CA ALA A 69 16.51 -11.81 -9.23
C ALA A 69 16.04 -12.99 -8.37
N ILE A 70 14.73 -13.06 -8.13
CA ILE A 70 14.04 -14.12 -7.39
C ILE A 70 13.43 -15.10 -8.40
N GLU A 71 14.26 -16.02 -8.92
CA GLU A 71 13.82 -17.08 -9.83
C GLU A 71 13.52 -18.39 -9.11
N GLY A 72 14.12 -18.62 -7.94
CA GLY A 72 13.77 -19.67 -6.99
C GLY A 72 12.69 -19.22 -6.01
N ASN A 73 12.22 -20.13 -5.16
CA ASN A 73 11.31 -19.78 -4.07
C ASN A 73 12.09 -19.31 -2.85
N LEU A 74 11.49 -18.46 -2.03
CA LEU A 74 12.00 -18.05 -0.72
C LEU A 74 11.01 -18.50 0.34
N THR A 75 11.49 -18.99 1.48
CA THR A 75 10.65 -19.35 2.63
C THR A 75 11.17 -18.68 3.90
N TYR A 76 10.26 -18.11 4.68
CA TYR A 76 10.56 -17.58 6.02
C TYR A 76 10.47 -18.69 7.08
N PRO A 77 10.97 -18.48 8.32
CA PRO A 77 10.63 -19.37 9.42
C PRO A 77 9.12 -19.33 9.69
N SER A 78 8.51 -20.49 9.91
CA SER A 78 7.07 -20.59 10.21
C SER A 78 6.74 -20.47 11.70
N ASP A 79 7.74 -20.59 12.58
CA ASP A 79 7.55 -20.50 14.03
C ASP A 79 7.48 -19.04 14.51
N ILE A 80 6.32 -18.62 15.01
CA ILE A 80 6.05 -17.24 15.42
C ILE A 80 7.06 -16.75 16.48
N PRO A 81 7.31 -17.45 17.61
CA PRO A 81 8.29 -17.00 18.60
C PRO A 81 9.70 -16.80 18.02
N THR A 82 10.13 -17.67 17.12
CA THR A 82 11.41 -17.54 16.42
C THR A 82 11.46 -16.25 15.61
N VAL A 83 10.44 -15.97 14.80
CA VAL A 83 10.37 -14.74 13.99
C VAL A 83 10.30 -13.49 14.88
N GLN A 84 9.50 -13.49 15.94
CA GLN A 84 9.43 -12.37 16.89
C GLN A 84 10.79 -12.07 17.53
N ALA A 85 11.54 -13.11 17.91
CA ALA A 85 12.89 -12.94 18.46
C ALA A 85 13.85 -12.31 17.44
N ILE A 86 13.76 -12.71 16.16
CA ILE A 86 14.55 -12.15 15.07
C ILE A 86 14.24 -10.66 14.86
N VAL A 87 12.95 -10.30 14.81
CA VAL A 87 12.51 -8.90 14.63
C VAL A 87 12.94 -8.04 15.82
N ALA A 88 12.81 -8.54 17.05
CA ALA A 88 13.21 -7.83 18.26
C ALA A 88 14.72 -7.50 18.29
N ILE A 89 15.58 -8.37 17.75
CA ILE A 89 17.03 -8.16 17.72
C ILE A 89 17.45 -7.20 16.60
N SER A 90 16.84 -7.33 15.42
CA SER A 90 17.27 -6.63 14.20
C SER A 90 16.96 -5.13 14.19
N LYS A 91 16.03 -4.65 15.03
CA LYS A 91 15.54 -3.25 15.06
C LYS A 91 15.02 -2.72 13.71
N ALA A 92 14.91 -3.59 12.71
CA ALA A 92 14.41 -3.29 11.39
C ALA A 92 13.26 -4.27 11.13
N PRO A 93 12.04 -3.79 10.89
CA PRO A 93 10.92 -4.70 10.71
C PRO A 93 11.03 -5.49 9.40
N GLY A 94 11.83 -5.06 8.41
CA GLY A 94 11.92 -5.70 7.09
C GLY A 94 12.77 -6.99 7.06
N VAL A 95 12.24 -8.06 6.48
CA VAL A 95 13.03 -9.27 6.14
C VAL A 95 14.11 -8.95 5.11
N PHE A 96 13.77 -8.14 4.11
CA PHE A 96 14.72 -7.59 3.14
C PHE A 96 14.72 -6.07 3.21
N SER A 97 15.90 -5.48 3.38
CA SER A 97 16.07 -4.03 3.46
C SER A 97 17.13 -3.54 2.50
N PHE A 98 16.89 -2.41 1.84
CA PHE A 98 17.85 -1.74 0.98
C PHE A 98 18.32 -0.46 1.67
N SER A 99 19.63 -0.32 1.84
CA SER A 99 20.21 0.91 2.41
C SER A 99 20.24 2.08 1.41
N GLY A 100 20.00 1.80 0.13
CA GLY A 100 19.79 2.75 -0.96
C GLY A 100 20.44 2.27 -2.27
N GLY A 101 20.39 3.09 -3.31
CA GLY A 101 21.02 2.73 -4.57
C GLY A 101 20.57 3.55 -5.76
N ASP A 102 21.15 3.26 -6.91
CA ASP A 102 20.78 3.85 -8.20
C ASP A 102 20.71 2.75 -9.27
N ASN A 103 19.67 2.76 -10.11
CA ASN A 103 19.44 1.74 -11.12
C ASN A 103 19.44 0.32 -10.53
N VAL A 104 18.48 0.06 -9.63
CA VAL A 104 18.33 -1.22 -8.93
C VAL A 104 17.03 -1.87 -9.36
N THR A 105 17.10 -3.13 -9.77
CA THR A 105 15.92 -3.92 -10.15
C THR A 105 15.71 -5.03 -9.13
N LEU A 106 14.55 -5.07 -8.48
CA LEU A 106 14.01 -6.25 -7.79
C LEU A 106 13.07 -6.97 -8.76
N ARG A 107 13.45 -8.18 -9.16
CA ARG A 107 12.71 -8.94 -10.18
C ARG A 107 12.34 -10.31 -9.65
N GLY A 108 11.07 -10.69 -9.77
CA GLY A 108 10.61 -12.05 -9.56
C GLY A 108 10.58 -12.88 -10.85
N SER A 109 9.78 -13.94 -10.84
CA SER A 109 9.68 -14.90 -11.95
C SER A 109 8.27 -14.89 -12.54
N THR A 110 8.19 -14.92 -13.87
CA THR A 110 6.93 -15.11 -14.59
C THR A 110 6.49 -16.58 -14.65
N ASP A 111 7.33 -17.51 -14.19
CA ASP A 111 7.00 -18.92 -14.10
C ASP A 111 5.96 -19.12 -12.99
N PRO A 112 4.82 -19.81 -13.23
CA PRO A 112 3.79 -19.98 -12.21
C PRO A 112 4.25 -20.75 -10.97
N ASP A 113 5.22 -21.67 -11.11
CA ASP A 113 5.63 -22.60 -10.06
C ASP A 113 6.82 -22.07 -9.21
N TRP A 114 7.49 -21.01 -9.67
CA TRP A 114 8.77 -20.53 -9.12
C TRP A 114 8.81 -19.03 -8.88
N GLY A 115 9.67 -18.54 -8.01
CA GLY A 115 9.76 -17.11 -7.68
C GLY A 115 8.75 -16.66 -6.62
N TRP A 116 8.19 -17.59 -5.86
CA TRP A 116 7.29 -17.31 -4.75
C TRP A 116 8.07 -17.02 -3.47
N VAL A 117 7.67 -15.95 -2.77
CA VAL A 117 8.08 -15.69 -1.38
C VAL A 117 6.97 -16.18 -0.48
N ASP A 118 7.17 -17.31 0.20
CA ASP A 118 6.24 -17.83 1.20
C ASP A 118 6.61 -17.30 2.58
N ALA A 119 5.77 -16.41 3.09
CA ALA A 119 6.00 -15.72 4.35
C ALA A 119 5.33 -16.39 5.55
N HIS A 120 4.56 -17.47 5.37
CA HIS A 120 3.90 -18.22 6.45
C HIS A 120 2.94 -17.41 7.34
N GLY A 121 2.23 -16.43 6.76
CA GLY A 121 1.32 -15.54 7.50
C GLY A 121 0.12 -16.22 8.19
N GLN A 122 -0.30 -17.42 7.76
CA GLN A 122 -1.52 -18.06 8.28
C GLN A 122 -1.51 -18.20 9.81
N GLY A 123 -0.41 -18.69 10.39
CA GLY A 123 -0.32 -18.92 11.82
C GLY A 123 -0.47 -17.63 12.64
N TRP A 124 -0.03 -16.49 12.10
CA TRP A 124 -0.17 -15.18 12.73
C TRP A 124 -1.62 -14.70 12.73
N TRP A 125 -2.31 -14.92 11.62
CA TRP A 125 -3.71 -14.53 11.47
C TRP A 125 -4.64 -15.40 12.32
N ASP A 126 -4.34 -16.70 12.43
CA ASP A 126 -5.11 -17.65 13.26
C ASP A 126 -5.07 -17.26 14.75
N THR A 127 -3.94 -16.73 15.22
CA THR A 127 -3.76 -16.31 16.62
C THR A 127 -4.00 -14.83 16.87
N MET A 128 -4.27 -14.05 15.81
CA MET A 128 -4.32 -12.58 15.86
C MET A 128 -3.07 -11.97 16.50
N GLU A 129 -1.90 -12.58 16.32
CA GLU A 129 -0.65 -12.08 16.89
C GLU A 129 -0.16 -10.85 16.12
N GLN A 130 -0.03 -9.72 16.81
CA GLN A 130 0.36 -8.45 16.21
C GLN A 130 1.76 -7.97 16.64
N THR A 131 2.36 -8.60 17.64
CA THR A 131 3.64 -8.21 18.23
C THR A 131 4.81 -8.62 17.36
N ASN A 132 5.74 -7.69 17.07
CA ASN A 132 6.99 -7.95 16.36
C ASN A 132 6.82 -8.72 15.05
N ARG A 133 5.83 -8.33 14.25
CA ARG A 133 5.61 -8.86 12.90
C ARG A 133 6.65 -8.31 11.91
N PRO A 134 7.25 -9.15 11.07
CA PRO A 134 8.15 -8.68 10.02
C PRO A 134 7.37 -8.10 8.84
N HIS A 135 7.91 -7.04 8.26
CA HIS A 135 7.52 -6.49 6.97
C HIS A 135 8.34 -7.21 5.89
N GLY A 136 7.83 -7.32 4.67
CA GLY A 136 8.50 -7.99 3.55
C GLY A 136 9.73 -7.23 3.07
N TRP A 137 9.54 -6.33 2.12
CA TRP A 137 10.60 -5.70 1.33
C TRP A 137 10.63 -4.19 1.54
N SER A 138 11.68 -3.69 2.20
CA SER A 138 11.97 -2.26 2.31
C SER A 138 12.87 -1.81 1.15
N PHE A 139 12.27 -1.61 -0.03
CA PHE A 139 12.91 -1.09 -1.25
C PHE A 139 13.04 0.44 -1.21
N SER A 140 13.71 0.92 -0.17
CA SER A 140 13.80 2.32 0.22
C SER A 140 15.06 2.99 -0.31
N LYS A 141 15.00 4.31 -0.52
CA LYS A 141 16.15 5.15 -0.92
C LYS A 141 16.81 4.71 -2.25
N ILE A 142 16.01 4.13 -3.15
CA ILE A 142 16.45 3.73 -4.50
C ILE A 142 16.11 4.86 -5.48
N SER A 143 17.10 5.28 -6.27
CA SER A 143 16.87 6.11 -7.46
C SER A 143 16.81 5.22 -8.70
N ASN A 144 15.90 5.51 -9.63
CA ASN A 144 15.75 4.73 -10.87
C ASN A 144 15.51 3.23 -10.57
N GLY A 145 14.52 2.95 -9.75
CA GLY A 145 14.22 1.61 -9.27
C GLY A 145 13.20 0.88 -10.13
N VAL A 146 13.28 -0.46 -10.16
CA VAL A 146 12.25 -1.32 -10.75
C VAL A 146 11.88 -2.42 -9.75
N ILE A 147 10.58 -2.65 -9.54
CA ILE A 147 10.04 -3.84 -8.85
C ILE A 147 9.11 -4.55 -9.82
N ARG A 148 9.44 -5.76 -10.27
CA ARG A 148 8.59 -6.45 -11.24
C ARG A 148 8.49 -7.94 -11.06
N ASP A 149 7.35 -8.47 -11.49
CA ASP A 149 7.09 -9.92 -11.55
C ASP A 149 7.24 -10.62 -10.18
N MET A 150 7.18 -9.88 -9.06
CA MET A 150 7.29 -10.42 -7.71
C MET A 150 6.01 -11.16 -7.32
N LYS A 151 6.14 -12.26 -6.57
CA LYS A 151 5.01 -13.04 -6.07
C LYS A 151 5.16 -13.30 -4.58
N ILE A 152 4.28 -12.72 -3.78
CA ILE A 152 4.28 -12.84 -2.32
C ILE A 152 3.08 -13.68 -1.88
N TRP A 153 3.34 -14.77 -1.18
CA TRP A 153 2.35 -15.67 -0.62
C TRP A 153 2.29 -15.51 0.89
N LYS A 154 1.07 -15.31 1.40
CA LYS A 154 0.75 -15.16 2.83
C LYS A 154 1.70 -14.22 3.58
N PRO A 155 1.81 -12.95 3.17
CA PRO A 155 2.62 -11.97 3.90
C PRO A 155 2.17 -11.86 5.37
N ILE A 156 3.11 -11.76 6.32
CA ILE A 156 2.77 -11.62 7.75
C ILE A 156 2.20 -10.21 8.05
N ALA A 157 2.75 -9.19 7.40
CA ALA A 157 2.35 -7.79 7.50
C ALA A 157 2.65 -7.06 6.16
N TRP A 158 3.03 -5.78 6.17
CA TRP A 158 3.35 -4.98 4.97
C TRP A 158 4.25 -5.70 3.96
N SER A 159 3.91 -5.66 2.68
CA SER A 159 4.64 -6.37 1.62
C SER A 159 5.79 -5.53 1.04
N PHE A 160 5.52 -4.34 0.49
CA PHE A 160 6.55 -3.47 -0.11
C PHE A 160 6.51 -2.05 0.47
N ALA A 161 7.63 -1.59 1.01
CA ALA A 161 7.84 -0.19 1.40
C ALA A 161 8.87 0.47 0.46
N THR A 162 8.58 1.69 0.02
CA THR A 162 9.38 2.40 -1.00
C THR A 162 9.86 3.78 -0.55
N SER A 163 9.93 4.00 0.77
CA SER A 163 10.20 5.30 1.37
C SER A 163 11.53 5.91 0.91
N GLY A 164 11.48 7.18 0.51
CA GLY A 164 12.63 7.94 0.03
C GLY A 164 13.17 7.50 -1.33
N SER A 165 12.50 6.58 -2.03
CA SER A 165 12.86 6.22 -3.41
C SER A 165 12.40 7.29 -4.41
N SER A 166 13.01 7.33 -5.59
CA SER A 166 12.64 8.24 -6.66
C SER A 166 12.76 7.60 -8.04
N ASN A 167 11.89 7.97 -8.97
CA ASN A 167 11.82 7.36 -10.31
C ASN A 167 11.67 5.83 -10.21
N LEU A 168 10.63 5.38 -9.50
CA LEU A 168 10.36 3.97 -9.27
C LEU A 168 9.26 3.47 -10.21
N HIS A 169 9.46 2.30 -10.82
CA HIS A 169 8.43 1.60 -11.59
C HIS A 169 8.17 0.21 -11.03
N ALA A 170 6.97 0.00 -10.48
CA ALA A 170 6.54 -1.26 -9.91
C ALA A 170 5.41 -1.90 -10.72
N PHE A 171 5.62 -3.07 -11.34
CA PHE A 171 4.60 -3.66 -12.21
C PHE A 171 4.55 -5.18 -12.26
N ASN A 172 3.39 -5.73 -12.62
CA ASN A 172 3.14 -7.17 -12.74
C ASN A 172 3.39 -7.97 -11.44
N ASN A 173 3.24 -7.34 -10.28
CA ASN A 173 3.44 -8.02 -9.00
C ASN A 173 2.13 -8.66 -8.52
N ILE A 174 2.26 -9.77 -7.80
CA ILE A 174 1.16 -10.53 -7.20
C ILE A 174 1.39 -10.63 -5.68
N ILE A 175 0.42 -10.18 -4.91
CA ILE A 175 0.41 -10.29 -3.44
C ILE A 175 -0.86 -11.03 -3.04
N MET A 176 -0.70 -12.13 -2.29
CA MET A 176 -1.80 -13.02 -1.93
C MET A 176 -1.79 -13.31 -0.42
N ALA A 177 -2.48 -12.49 0.36
CA ALA A 177 -2.82 -12.78 1.75
C ALA A 177 -4.19 -13.47 1.81
N VAL A 178 -4.25 -14.72 1.33
CA VAL A 178 -5.47 -15.53 1.34
C VAL A 178 -5.44 -16.47 2.55
N SER A 179 -6.41 -16.27 3.46
CA SER A 179 -6.56 -17.12 4.63
C SER A 179 -7.14 -18.49 4.27
N ASP A 180 -6.70 -19.53 4.97
CA ASP A 180 -7.20 -20.90 4.79
C ASP A 180 -8.56 -21.12 5.47
N ASN A 181 -9.00 -20.18 6.30
CA ASN A 181 -10.25 -20.26 7.03
C ASN A 181 -10.89 -18.87 7.20
N SER A 182 -12.20 -18.83 7.43
CA SER A 182 -12.96 -17.59 7.55
C SER A 182 -12.77 -16.85 8.87
N SER A 183 -12.11 -17.44 9.86
CA SER A 183 -11.90 -16.86 11.19
C SER A 183 -10.58 -16.09 11.33
N ALA A 184 -9.65 -16.26 10.40
CA ALA A 184 -8.33 -15.65 10.43
C ALA A 184 -8.22 -14.55 9.39
N PHE A 185 -8.15 -13.30 9.86
CA PHE A 185 -8.03 -12.13 9.01
C PHE A 185 -6.55 -11.75 8.80
N PRO A 186 -6.12 -11.41 7.58
CA PRO A 186 -4.74 -11.03 7.29
C PRO A 186 -4.44 -9.57 7.68
N PHE A 187 -4.37 -9.30 8.98
CA PHE A 187 -4.14 -7.96 9.55
C PHE A 187 -2.91 -7.25 8.97
N ASN A 188 -3.03 -5.97 8.60
CA ASN A 188 -1.93 -5.09 8.16
C ASN A 188 -1.01 -5.70 7.09
N THR A 189 -1.62 -6.41 6.14
CA THR A 189 -0.94 -7.02 5.00
C THR A 189 -0.88 -6.08 3.79
N ASP A 190 -0.54 -4.82 4.01
CA ASP A 190 -0.52 -3.77 2.97
C ASP A 190 0.27 -4.23 1.74
N GLY A 191 -0.23 -3.88 0.56
CA GLY A 191 0.42 -4.19 -0.71
C GLY A 191 1.67 -3.33 -0.91
N PHE A 192 1.46 -2.05 -1.21
CA PHE A 192 2.53 -1.08 -1.44
C PHE A 192 2.42 0.12 -0.48
N SER A 193 3.56 0.60 0.01
CA SER A 193 3.67 1.88 0.70
C SER A 193 4.56 2.82 -0.10
N ALA A 194 3.94 3.89 -0.62
CA ALA A 194 4.57 4.93 -1.41
C ALA A 194 4.94 6.13 -0.52
N GLY A 195 6.25 6.33 -0.32
CA GLY A 195 6.80 7.39 0.52
C GLY A 195 7.95 8.15 -0.16
N GLY A 196 7.89 8.31 -1.48
CA GLY A 196 8.93 8.98 -2.28
C GLY A 196 8.35 9.68 -3.51
N THR A 197 9.15 9.88 -4.55
CA THR A 197 8.75 10.76 -5.67
C THR A 197 8.80 10.10 -7.04
N ASN A 198 7.94 10.53 -7.97
CA ASN A 198 7.89 10.01 -9.35
C ASN A 198 7.78 8.49 -9.38
N MET A 199 6.67 7.96 -8.86
CA MET A 199 6.47 6.51 -8.75
C MET A 199 5.29 6.06 -9.60
N LEU A 200 5.52 5.04 -10.43
CA LEU A 200 4.48 4.38 -11.21
C LEU A 200 4.28 2.96 -10.68
N PHE A 201 3.06 2.63 -10.28
CA PHE A 201 2.62 1.30 -9.91
C PHE A 201 1.57 0.85 -10.94
N GLU A 202 1.79 -0.23 -11.68
CA GLU A 202 0.82 -0.68 -12.68
C GLU A 202 0.69 -2.19 -12.86
N ASN A 203 -0.49 -2.65 -13.26
CA ASN A 203 -0.75 -4.07 -13.56
C ASN A 203 -0.46 -5.00 -12.36
N ASN A 204 -0.71 -4.52 -11.13
CA ASN A 204 -0.50 -5.31 -9.92
C ASN A 204 -1.82 -6.00 -9.52
N ARG A 205 -1.70 -7.19 -8.93
CA ARG A 205 -2.80 -7.91 -8.29
C ARG A 205 -2.52 -8.02 -6.80
N VAL A 206 -3.36 -7.42 -5.99
CA VAL A 206 -3.24 -7.43 -4.53
C VAL A 206 -4.52 -8.02 -3.96
N VAL A 207 -4.40 -9.15 -3.29
CA VAL A 207 -5.45 -9.74 -2.46
C VAL A 207 -4.91 -9.73 -1.03
N ASN A 208 -5.47 -8.92 -0.15
CA ASN A 208 -4.92 -8.71 1.19
C ASN A 208 -5.99 -8.33 2.22
N GLY A 209 -5.56 -7.93 3.43
CA GLY A 209 -6.43 -7.47 4.51
C GLY A 209 -6.19 -6.04 4.97
N ASP A 210 -5.47 -5.22 4.19
CA ASP A 210 -5.24 -3.80 4.50
C ASP A 210 -5.02 -3.02 3.19
N ASP A 211 -4.42 -1.84 3.22
CA ASP A 211 -4.27 -0.95 2.06
C ASP A 211 -3.66 -1.68 0.84
N CYS A 212 -4.33 -1.59 -0.31
CA CYS A 212 -3.77 -2.09 -1.58
C CYS A 212 -2.52 -1.27 -1.93
N ILE A 213 -2.62 0.05 -1.72
CA ILE A 213 -1.51 0.98 -1.64
C ILE A 213 -1.83 2.08 -0.63
N THR A 214 -0.83 2.47 0.16
CA THR A 214 -0.85 3.69 0.97
C THR A 214 0.15 4.72 0.43
N VAL A 215 -0.25 5.98 0.36
CA VAL A 215 0.61 7.11 0.00
C VAL A 215 0.82 7.99 1.23
N GLY A 216 2.04 8.01 1.73
CA GLY A 216 2.42 8.68 2.98
C GLY A 216 3.03 10.07 2.80
N SER A 217 3.27 10.74 3.92
CA SER A 217 3.90 12.06 3.95
C SER A 217 5.24 12.11 3.20
N GLY A 218 5.45 13.17 2.44
CA GLY A 218 6.64 13.40 1.61
C GLY A 218 6.53 12.81 0.20
N ALA A 219 5.46 12.07 -0.10
CA ALA A 219 5.24 11.51 -1.43
C ALA A 219 4.78 12.57 -2.45
N SER A 220 5.29 12.49 -3.68
CA SER A 220 4.80 13.32 -4.78
C SER A 220 4.92 12.68 -6.16
N ASN A 221 4.00 13.04 -7.07
CA ASN A 221 3.93 12.47 -8.42
C ASN A 221 3.83 10.94 -8.39
N ILE A 222 2.72 10.44 -7.83
CA ILE A 222 2.43 9.01 -7.69
C ILE A 222 1.31 8.64 -8.66
N HIS A 223 1.55 7.63 -9.51
CA HIS A 223 0.54 7.07 -10.41
C HIS A 223 0.35 5.60 -10.09
N PHE A 224 -0.84 5.20 -9.69
CA PHE A 224 -1.21 3.80 -9.51
C PHE A 224 -2.34 3.44 -10.48
N ARG A 225 -2.14 2.46 -11.35
CA ARG A 225 -3.10 2.17 -12.41
C ARG A 225 -3.25 0.73 -12.84
N ASN A 226 -4.31 0.43 -13.59
CA ASN A 226 -4.53 -0.85 -14.27
C ASN A 226 -4.41 -2.06 -13.34
N SER A 227 -4.83 -1.93 -12.09
CA SER A 227 -4.55 -2.89 -11.04
C SER A 227 -5.84 -3.45 -10.44
N TYR A 228 -5.71 -4.57 -9.73
CA TYR A 228 -6.81 -5.25 -9.08
C TYR A 228 -6.52 -5.37 -7.59
N CYS A 229 -7.44 -4.88 -6.77
CA CYS A 229 -7.37 -4.91 -5.31
C CYS A 229 -8.58 -5.68 -4.76
N GLU A 230 -8.34 -6.69 -3.93
CA GLU A 230 -9.40 -7.50 -3.31
C GLU A 230 -9.21 -7.66 -1.80
N GLY A 231 -10.31 -7.54 -1.04
CA GLY A 231 -10.36 -7.77 0.40
C GLY A 231 -10.02 -6.54 1.26
N GLY A 232 -8.81 -6.00 1.15
CA GLY A 232 -8.27 -5.03 2.11
C GLY A 232 -8.93 -3.64 2.16
N HIS A 233 -8.14 -2.59 2.48
CA HIS A 233 -8.67 -1.27 2.86
C HIS A 233 -8.59 -0.19 1.78
N GLY A 234 -8.36 -0.62 0.53
CA GLY A 234 -8.51 0.25 -0.63
C GLY A 234 -7.27 1.04 -1.02
N LEU A 235 -7.49 2.13 -1.75
CA LEU A 235 -6.47 3.04 -2.26
C LEU A 235 -6.37 4.26 -1.34
N SER A 236 -5.36 4.27 -0.47
CA SER A 236 -5.29 5.19 0.66
C SER A 236 -4.27 6.30 0.49
N ILE A 237 -4.67 7.53 0.83
CA ILE A 237 -3.77 8.61 1.22
C ILE A 237 -3.72 8.65 2.76
N GLY A 238 -2.52 8.60 3.33
CA GLY A 238 -2.27 8.74 4.77
C GLY A 238 -2.04 7.42 5.53
N SER A 239 -2.06 7.43 6.85
CA SER A 239 -2.55 8.54 7.69
C SER A 239 -1.61 9.76 7.69
N LEU A 240 -2.17 10.96 7.61
CA LEU A 240 -1.41 12.22 7.55
C LEU A 240 -1.57 13.06 8.82
N GLY A 241 -0.47 13.62 9.31
CA GLY A 241 -0.47 14.61 10.38
C GLY A 241 -0.58 14.03 11.80
N GLU A 242 -0.17 12.78 11.99
CA GLU A 242 -0.12 12.14 13.32
C GLU A 242 0.59 13.04 14.34
N ASN A 243 0.06 13.12 15.56
CA ASN A 243 0.61 13.95 16.65
C ASN A 243 0.81 15.44 16.27
N GLY A 244 0.00 15.96 15.35
CA GLY A 244 0.08 17.34 14.87
C GLY A 244 1.21 17.59 13.88
N ALA A 245 1.85 16.54 13.36
CA ALA A 245 2.92 16.66 12.39
C ALA A 245 2.46 17.39 11.12
N VAL A 246 3.41 18.05 10.44
CA VAL A 246 3.19 18.58 9.09
C VAL A 246 3.38 17.44 8.09
N SER A 247 2.32 17.08 7.39
CA SER A 247 2.35 16.04 6.36
C SER A 247 1.92 16.60 5.02
N ASN A 248 2.76 16.40 4.00
CA ASN A 248 2.48 16.88 2.65
C ASN A 248 2.44 15.72 1.66
N VAL A 249 1.42 15.69 0.82
CA VAL A 249 1.27 14.76 -0.31
C VAL A 249 0.77 15.58 -1.49
N GLN A 250 1.35 15.38 -2.67
CA GLN A 250 0.88 16.11 -3.85
C GLN A 250 0.99 15.31 -5.14
N ASP A 251 0.14 15.64 -6.11
CA ASP A 251 0.19 15.08 -7.46
C ASP A 251 0.04 13.55 -7.44
N VAL A 252 -1.13 13.07 -7.02
CA VAL A 252 -1.42 11.64 -6.93
C VAL A 252 -2.58 11.29 -7.86
N LEU A 253 -2.39 10.28 -8.70
CA LEU A 253 -3.41 9.74 -9.59
C LEU A 253 -3.57 8.24 -9.37
N PHE A 254 -4.76 7.83 -8.93
CA PHE A 254 -5.23 6.45 -9.01
C PHE A 254 -6.15 6.32 -10.22
N GLU A 255 -5.87 5.38 -11.13
CA GLU A 255 -6.59 5.31 -12.41
C GLU A 255 -6.87 3.88 -12.88
N ASN A 256 -8.10 3.58 -13.30
CA ASN A 256 -8.46 2.28 -13.88
C ASN A 256 -8.12 1.11 -12.93
N VAL A 257 -8.79 1.11 -11.77
CA VAL A 257 -8.57 0.09 -10.71
C VAL A 257 -9.89 -0.61 -10.40
N ILE A 258 -9.82 -1.92 -10.26
CA ILE A 258 -10.94 -2.74 -9.78
C ILE A 258 -10.75 -2.97 -8.28
N MET A 259 -11.76 -2.61 -7.52
CA MET A 259 -11.84 -2.74 -6.06
C MET A 259 -12.93 -3.76 -5.74
N LYS A 260 -12.57 -4.91 -5.18
CA LYS A 260 -13.54 -5.98 -4.91
C LYS A 260 -13.48 -6.41 -3.46
N ASP A 261 -14.62 -6.54 -2.79
CA ASP A 261 -14.68 -7.01 -1.41
C ASP A 261 -13.78 -6.19 -0.45
N THR A 262 -13.39 -4.96 -0.85
CA THR A 262 -12.57 -4.06 -0.03
C THR A 262 -13.45 -3.23 0.89
N LEU A 263 -12.90 -2.81 2.04
CA LEU A 263 -13.63 -1.93 2.95
C LEU A 263 -13.89 -0.55 2.34
N TYR A 264 -12.89 -0.03 1.63
CA TYR A 264 -12.96 1.23 0.89
C TYR A 264 -12.51 1.02 -0.56
N ALA A 265 -13.00 1.83 -1.49
CA ALA A 265 -12.38 1.93 -2.83
C ALA A 265 -11.33 3.05 -2.81
N ALA A 266 -11.76 4.27 -2.49
CA ALA A 266 -10.90 5.43 -2.30
C ALA A 266 -10.95 5.89 -0.85
N ARG A 267 -9.77 6.06 -0.24
CA ARG A 267 -9.65 6.49 1.17
C ARG A 267 -8.67 7.65 1.32
N PHE A 268 -9.09 8.67 2.04
CA PHE A 268 -8.22 9.69 2.62
C PHE A 268 -8.36 9.68 4.13
N LYS A 269 -7.23 9.62 4.84
CA LYS A 269 -7.18 9.61 6.31
C LYS A 269 -6.15 10.62 6.82
N SER A 270 -6.59 11.61 7.59
CA SER A 270 -5.69 12.49 8.34
C SER A 270 -6.14 12.65 9.79
N TRP A 271 -5.18 12.86 10.68
CA TRP A 271 -5.40 12.92 12.12
C TRP A 271 -6.02 14.25 12.53
N ALA A 272 -6.89 14.22 13.54
CA ALA A 272 -7.36 15.44 14.20
C ALA A 272 -6.17 16.19 14.81
N GLY A 273 -6.07 17.48 14.53
CA GLY A 273 -4.94 18.34 14.89
C GLY A 273 -3.71 18.25 14.01
N GLY A 274 -3.74 17.41 12.98
CA GLY A 274 -2.70 17.33 11.94
C GLY A 274 -2.53 18.64 11.17
N ASN A 275 -1.39 18.78 10.50
CA ASN A 275 -1.03 19.95 9.69
C ASN A 275 -0.46 19.54 8.33
N GLY A 276 -0.27 20.52 7.44
CA GLY A 276 0.26 20.31 6.10
C GLY A 276 -0.82 20.31 5.03
N LEU A 277 -0.53 19.70 3.89
CA LEU A 277 -1.32 19.84 2.67
C LEU A 277 -1.32 18.56 1.82
N ALA A 278 -2.51 18.07 1.51
CA ALA A 278 -2.77 17.06 0.50
C ALA A 278 -3.38 17.75 -0.74
N ARG A 279 -2.61 17.86 -1.83
CA ARG A 279 -3.02 18.64 -3.01
C ARG A 279 -3.01 17.86 -4.32
N ASN A 280 -3.96 18.15 -5.21
CA ASN A 280 -3.98 17.60 -6.58
C ASN A 280 -3.98 16.07 -6.55
N ILE A 281 -5.03 15.52 -5.95
CA ILE A 281 -5.20 14.08 -5.74
C ILE A 281 -6.46 13.64 -6.48
N THR A 282 -6.32 12.66 -7.36
CA THR A 282 -7.43 12.16 -8.16
C THR A 282 -7.54 10.64 -8.07
N TRP A 283 -8.75 10.16 -7.80
CA TRP A 283 -9.16 8.80 -8.13
C TRP A 283 -10.06 8.83 -9.36
N LYS A 284 -9.71 8.09 -10.41
CA LYS A 284 -10.39 8.10 -11.70
C LYS A 284 -10.65 6.68 -12.21
N ASP A 285 -11.81 6.46 -12.83
CA ASP A 285 -12.15 5.19 -13.48
C ASP A 285 -12.03 4.01 -12.51
N ILE A 286 -12.77 4.10 -11.38
CA ILE A 286 -12.74 3.08 -10.33
C ILE A 286 -14.00 2.23 -10.41
N VAL A 287 -13.80 0.93 -10.62
CA VAL A 287 -14.89 -0.05 -10.56
C VAL A 287 -14.87 -0.69 -9.19
N PHE A 288 -15.99 -0.65 -8.46
CA PHE A 288 -16.09 -1.26 -7.15
C PHE A 288 -17.20 -2.31 -7.06
N ASP A 289 -16.95 -3.42 -6.37
CA ASP A 289 -17.90 -4.52 -6.19
C ASP A 289 -17.85 -4.99 -4.74
N ASN A 290 -19.01 -5.06 -4.09
CA ASN A 290 -19.14 -5.42 -2.68
C ASN A 290 -18.29 -4.55 -1.72
N VAL A 291 -18.32 -3.23 -1.90
CA VAL A 291 -17.52 -2.27 -1.10
C VAL A 291 -18.43 -1.48 -0.15
N PRO A 292 -18.29 -1.59 1.18
CA PRO A 292 -19.14 -0.87 2.14
C PRO A 292 -19.02 0.66 2.08
N PHE A 293 -17.80 1.18 1.89
CA PHE A 293 -17.54 2.64 1.90
C PHE A 293 -16.74 3.05 0.65
N PRO A 294 -17.37 3.16 -0.54
CA PRO A 294 -16.64 3.38 -1.78
C PRO A 294 -15.73 4.62 -1.76
N ILE A 295 -16.24 5.78 -1.34
CA ILE A 295 -15.46 7.01 -1.21
C ILE A 295 -15.51 7.46 0.25
N TYR A 296 -14.37 7.42 0.93
CA TYR A 296 -14.26 7.78 2.35
C TYR A 296 -13.14 8.78 2.59
N VAL A 297 -13.49 9.97 3.07
CA VAL A 297 -12.56 11.03 3.42
C VAL A 297 -12.78 11.40 4.86
N THR A 298 -11.79 11.17 5.72
CA THR A 298 -11.82 11.57 7.12
C THR A 298 -10.62 12.44 7.49
N GLN A 299 -10.90 13.55 8.17
CA GLN A 299 -9.92 14.40 8.85
C GLN A 299 -9.87 14.15 10.36
N ASN A 300 -10.67 13.20 10.85
CA ASN A 300 -10.77 12.81 12.25
C ASN A 300 -10.23 11.39 12.48
N TYR A 301 -9.21 10.97 11.71
CA TYR A 301 -8.61 9.66 11.85
C TYR A 301 -8.03 9.45 13.25
N TRP A 302 -8.24 8.26 13.78
CA TRP A 302 -7.63 7.79 15.03
C TRP A 302 -7.30 6.31 14.90
N ASP A 303 -6.08 5.95 15.28
CA ASP A 303 -5.69 4.56 15.40
C ASP A 303 -6.36 3.95 16.65
N GLN A 304 -7.43 3.20 16.43
CA GLN A 304 -8.20 2.58 17.51
C GLN A 304 -7.45 1.41 18.17
N GLU A 305 -6.34 0.93 17.59
CA GLU A 305 -5.44 0.00 18.29
C GLU A 305 -4.78 0.67 19.52
N LEU A 306 -4.69 2.00 19.53
CA LEU A 306 -4.23 2.79 20.69
C LEU A 306 -5.31 2.97 21.77
N GLY A 307 -6.51 2.41 21.56
CA GLY A 307 -7.66 2.53 22.44
C GLY A 307 -8.67 3.57 21.96
N ALA A 308 -9.58 3.98 22.86
CA ALA A 308 -10.63 4.94 22.52
C ALA A 308 -10.02 6.29 22.09
N GLN A 309 -10.59 6.89 21.04
CA GLN A 309 -10.17 8.20 20.56
C GLN A 309 -10.22 9.22 21.72
N PRO A 310 -9.12 9.93 22.01
CA PRO A 310 -9.13 10.95 23.04
C PRO A 310 -10.11 12.05 22.63
N ASN A 311 -10.80 12.63 23.62
CA ASN A 311 -11.65 13.80 23.40
C ASN A 311 -10.78 14.98 22.97
N SER A 312 -10.62 15.13 21.66
CA SER A 312 -9.95 16.27 21.05
C SER A 312 -10.99 17.33 20.70
N THR A 313 -10.77 18.57 21.12
CA THR A 313 -11.53 19.72 20.63
C THR A 313 -10.87 20.36 19.41
N ASN A 314 -9.84 19.71 18.86
CA ASN A 314 -9.11 20.25 17.73
C ASN A 314 -9.93 20.07 16.45
N THR A 315 -10.19 21.17 15.75
CA THR A 315 -10.94 21.19 14.49
C THR A 315 -10.06 21.55 13.31
N THR A 316 -8.74 21.35 13.41
CA THR A 316 -7.82 21.40 12.26
C THR A 316 -7.35 20.00 11.87
N SER A 317 -6.94 19.84 10.63
CA SER A 317 -6.25 18.64 10.15
C SER A 317 -5.36 19.01 8.96
N THR A 318 -4.75 18.00 8.33
CA THR A 318 -4.05 18.19 7.04
C THR A 318 -5.02 18.80 6.02
N HIS A 319 -4.65 19.92 5.41
CA HIS A 319 -5.54 20.62 4.48
C HIS A 319 -5.68 19.83 3.18
N ILE A 320 -6.88 19.87 2.59
CA ILE A 320 -7.18 19.28 1.28
C ILE A 320 -7.33 20.41 0.27
N GLU A 321 -6.66 20.30 -0.87
CA GLU A 321 -6.80 21.22 -2.01
C GLU A 321 -6.84 20.42 -3.32
N ASP A 322 -7.77 20.69 -4.22
CA ASP A 322 -7.86 20.00 -5.52
C ASP A 322 -7.96 18.47 -5.39
N MET A 323 -9.02 17.97 -4.76
CA MET A 323 -9.28 16.54 -4.60
C MET A 323 -10.46 16.10 -5.46
N THR A 324 -10.23 15.15 -6.37
CA THR A 324 -11.24 14.70 -7.34
C THR A 324 -11.50 13.20 -7.24
N PHE A 325 -12.78 12.83 -7.21
CA PHE A 325 -13.27 11.48 -7.43
C PHE A 325 -14.07 11.48 -8.74
N GLN A 326 -13.66 10.70 -9.72
CA GLN A 326 -14.25 10.77 -11.06
C GLN A 326 -14.51 9.37 -11.62
N ASN A 327 -15.71 9.18 -12.17
CA ASN A 327 -16.11 7.96 -12.88
C ASN A 327 -15.97 6.72 -11.99
N PHE A 328 -16.75 6.70 -10.91
CA PHE A 328 -16.88 5.54 -10.02
C PHE A 328 -18.14 4.78 -10.40
N ALA A 329 -18.02 3.45 -10.57
CA ALA A 329 -19.15 2.60 -10.92
C ALA A 329 -19.15 1.30 -10.11
N GLY A 330 -20.25 0.95 -9.46
CA GLY A 330 -20.23 -0.25 -8.63
C GLY A 330 -21.41 -0.55 -7.71
N THR A 331 -21.17 -1.49 -6.81
CA THR A 331 -22.15 -1.96 -5.82
C THR A 331 -21.63 -1.80 -4.39
N ILE A 332 -22.45 -1.16 -3.56
CA ILE A 332 -22.24 -0.95 -2.13
C ILE A 332 -22.73 -2.18 -1.37
N ARG A 333 -21.89 -2.69 -0.47
CA ARG A 333 -22.30 -3.72 0.49
C ARG A 333 -23.11 -3.10 1.62
N ASP A 334 -24.43 -3.14 1.50
CA ASP A 334 -25.36 -2.62 2.53
C ASP A 334 -25.96 -3.72 3.41
N THR A 335 -25.39 -4.93 3.34
CA THR A 335 -25.68 -6.04 4.25
C THR A 335 -24.74 -6.01 5.46
N PRO A 336 -25.16 -6.45 6.65
CA PRO A 336 -24.30 -6.46 7.84
C PRO A 336 -22.95 -7.11 7.57
N TYR A 337 -21.89 -6.34 7.82
CA TYR A 337 -20.51 -6.73 7.59
C TYR A 337 -19.68 -6.42 8.83
N VAL A 338 -19.03 -7.45 9.34
CA VAL A 338 -17.97 -7.34 10.34
C VAL A 338 -16.69 -7.78 9.63
N GLU A 339 -15.81 -6.83 9.31
CA GLU A 339 -14.49 -7.18 8.83
C GLU A 339 -13.74 -7.94 9.93
N GLY A 340 -12.94 -8.93 9.54
CA GLY A 340 -12.18 -9.71 10.51
C GLY A 340 -11.08 -8.92 11.24
N SER A 341 -10.84 -7.65 10.86
CA SER A 341 -9.89 -6.73 11.50
C SER A 341 -10.42 -6.09 12.81
N CYS A 342 -11.69 -6.31 13.16
CA CYS A 342 -12.32 -5.67 14.30
C CYS A 342 -11.76 -6.18 15.64
N VAL A 343 -11.02 -5.33 16.34
CA VAL A 343 -10.47 -5.61 17.68
C VAL A 343 -11.23 -4.92 18.83
N SER A 344 -12.23 -4.08 18.51
CA SER A 344 -13.08 -3.34 19.45
C SER A 344 -14.55 -3.33 19.01
N ASP A 345 -15.46 -2.95 19.93
CA ASP A 345 -16.87 -2.66 19.65
C ASP A 345 -17.22 -1.24 20.16
N PRO A 346 -17.60 -0.28 19.28
CA PRO A 346 -17.71 -0.44 17.83
C PRO A 346 -16.36 -0.71 17.15
N CYS A 347 -16.42 -1.32 15.96
CA CYS A 347 -15.22 -1.61 15.17
C CYS A 347 -14.54 -0.34 14.67
N TRP A 348 -13.26 -0.42 14.31
CA TRP A 348 -12.45 0.75 14.02
C TRP A 348 -12.90 1.58 12.81
N TYR A 349 -13.58 0.96 11.85
CA TYR A 349 -14.16 1.66 10.70
C TYR A 349 -15.57 2.18 10.96
N TYR A 350 -16.09 2.09 12.20
CA TYR A 350 -17.40 2.60 12.54
C TYR A 350 -17.48 4.10 12.29
N VAL A 351 -18.53 4.50 11.56
CA VAL A 351 -18.87 5.90 11.31
C VAL A 351 -20.20 6.18 12.01
N ALA A 352 -20.18 7.14 12.94
CA ALA A 352 -21.39 7.50 13.66
C ALA A 352 -22.49 7.99 12.69
N ASN A 353 -23.70 7.45 12.85
CA ASN A 353 -24.89 7.73 12.03
C ASN A 353 -24.87 7.21 10.59
N ALA A 354 -23.79 6.58 10.13
CA ALA A 354 -23.80 5.91 8.83
C ALA A 354 -24.83 4.78 8.81
N THR A 355 -25.51 4.64 7.69
CA THR A 355 -26.55 3.63 7.47
C THR A 355 -26.03 2.38 6.75
N GLY A 356 -24.80 2.43 6.24
CA GLY A 356 -24.19 1.38 5.43
C GLY A 356 -24.56 1.46 3.94
N LYS A 357 -25.11 2.59 3.49
CA LYS A 357 -25.60 2.82 2.12
C LYS A 357 -24.89 3.98 1.44
N GLU A 358 -23.95 4.58 2.14
CA GLU A 358 -23.26 5.78 1.72
C GLU A 358 -22.24 5.46 0.62
N VAL A 359 -22.44 6.01 -0.59
CA VAL A 359 -21.40 5.95 -1.63
C VAL A 359 -20.23 6.89 -1.31
N ILE A 360 -20.52 8.01 -0.66
CA ILE A 360 -19.57 9.05 -0.28
C ILE A 360 -19.79 9.43 1.17
N ILE A 361 -18.73 9.40 1.96
CA ILE A 361 -18.67 9.98 3.31
C ILE A 361 -17.54 10.99 3.36
N PHE A 362 -17.89 12.25 3.60
CA PHE A 362 -16.97 13.36 3.83
C PHE A 362 -17.06 13.79 5.30
N ASP A 363 -16.16 13.25 6.12
CA ASP A 363 -15.94 13.59 7.53
C ASP A 363 -14.81 14.64 7.63
N LEU A 364 -15.20 15.91 7.47
CA LEU A 364 -14.29 17.03 7.25
C LEU A 364 -14.41 18.06 8.37
N TYR A 365 -13.35 18.85 8.56
CA TYR A 365 -13.40 20.04 9.43
C TYR A 365 -13.67 21.33 8.65
N PRO A 366 -14.34 22.34 9.24
CA PRO A 366 -14.51 23.63 8.59
C PRO A 366 -13.19 24.35 8.32
N GLY A 367 -13.05 24.88 7.10
CA GLY A 367 -11.91 25.71 6.70
C GLY A 367 -10.63 24.95 6.35
N THR A 368 -10.66 23.61 6.33
CA THR A 368 -9.50 22.76 5.99
C THR A 368 -9.56 22.20 4.57
N VAL A 369 -10.62 22.49 3.80
CA VAL A 369 -10.86 21.90 2.48
C VAL A 369 -11.18 22.98 1.45
N THR A 370 -10.51 22.90 0.30
CA THR A 370 -10.76 23.71 -0.90
C THR A 370 -10.85 22.78 -2.10
N ASP A 371 -11.88 22.96 -2.94
CA ASP A 371 -12.03 22.26 -4.22
C ASP A 371 -11.97 20.72 -4.12
N ILE A 372 -12.87 20.15 -3.31
CA ILE A 372 -13.16 18.70 -3.31
C ILE A 372 -14.39 18.42 -4.19
N VAL A 373 -14.31 17.46 -5.12
CA VAL A 373 -15.42 17.16 -6.03
C VAL A 373 -15.54 15.67 -6.35
N ALA A 374 -16.77 15.16 -6.33
CA ALA A 374 -17.12 13.81 -6.78
C ALA A 374 -18.07 13.91 -7.99
N LYS A 375 -17.64 13.38 -9.14
CA LYS A 375 -18.39 13.49 -10.41
C LYS A 375 -18.47 12.18 -11.17
N ALA A 376 -19.56 11.99 -11.92
CA ALA A 376 -19.88 10.76 -12.61
C ALA A 376 -19.84 9.54 -11.67
N ILE A 377 -20.62 9.59 -10.58
CA ILE A 377 -20.74 8.49 -9.62
C ILE A 377 -21.99 7.67 -9.94
N SER A 378 -21.81 6.38 -10.19
CA SER A 378 -22.87 5.43 -10.47
C SER A 378 -22.80 4.27 -9.47
N ALA A 379 -23.70 4.26 -8.50
CA ALA A 379 -23.71 3.25 -7.46
C ALA A 379 -25.08 2.59 -7.34
N THR A 380 -25.06 1.32 -6.94
CA THR A 380 -26.22 0.57 -6.47
C THR A 380 -25.89 -0.04 -5.11
N THR A 381 -26.89 -0.39 -4.33
CA THR A 381 -26.70 -1.20 -3.12
C THR A 381 -27.02 -2.67 -3.45
N GLU A 382 -26.42 -3.63 -2.74
CA GLU A 382 -26.72 -5.05 -2.91
C GLU A 382 -28.21 -5.36 -2.72
N THR A 383 -28.85 -4.70 -1.74
CA THR A 383 -30.28 -4.92 -1.47
C THR A 383 -31.22 -4.13 -2.38
N GLY A 384 -30.71 -3.25 -3.23
CA GLY A 384 -31.52 -2.33 -4.04
C GLY A 384 -32.11 -1.16 -3.24
N SER A 385 -31.64 -0.93 -2.02
CA SER A 385 -31.86 0.29 -1.25
C SER A 385 -31.38 1.55 -1.98
N VAL A 386 -31.95 2.69 -1.62
CA VAL A 386 -31.48 4.01 -2.06
C VAL A 386 -30.04 4.21 -1.59
N VAL A 387 -29.19 4.69 -2.50
CA VAL A 387 -27.82 5.08 -2.22
C VAL A 387 -27.82 6.43 -1.50
N ASP A 388 -27.11 6.50 -0.39
CA ASP A 388 -27.00 7.69 0.46
C ASP A 388 -25.61 8.34 0.35
N VAL A 389 -25.44 9.48 1.02
CA VAL A 389 -24.19 10.20 1.26
C VAL A 389 -24.21 10.77 2.68
N MET A 390 -23.02 11.07 3.20
CA MET A 390 -22.82 11.85 4.42
C MET A 390 -21.86 12.99 4.17
N CYS A 391 -22.29 14.21 4.49
CA CYS A 391 -21.53 15.42 4.24
C CYS A 391 -22.10 16.59 5.04
N ASP A 392 -21.26 17.27 5.83
CA ASP A 392 -21.62 18.50 6.52
C ASP A 392 -21.40 19.71 5.58
N PRO A 393 -22.47 20.41 5.13
CA PRO A 393 -22.35 21.54 4.21
C PRO A 393 -21.58 22.74 4.78
N THR A 394 -21.33 22.80 6.09
CA THR A 394 -20.52 23.86 6.72
C THR A 394 -19.01 23.64 6.57
N THR A 395 -18.61 22.44 6.13
CA THR A 395 -17.18 22.04 6.02
C THR A 395 -16.60 22.23 4.63
N VAL A 396 -17.45 22.45 3.63
CA VAL A 396 -17.08 22.60 2.22
C VAL A 396 -17.48 23.98 1.69
N THR A 397 -16.73 24.49 0.72
CA THR A 397 -16.91 25.85 0.18
C THR A 397 -17.31 25.88 -1.29
N ASN A 398 -17.21 24.74 -1.98
CA ASN A 398 -17.54 24.57 -3.40
C ASN A 398 -18.73 23.61 -3.60
N ASP A 399 -19.23 23.53 -4.84
CA ASP A 399 -20.13 22.44 -5.24
C ASP A 399 -19.32 21.14 -5.29
N VAL A 400 -19.60 20.22 -4.36
CA VAL A 400 -18.88 18.94 -4.22
C VAL A 400 -19.30 17.88 -5.24
N GLY A 401 -20.20 18.23 -6.17
CA GLY A 401 -20.73 17.32 -7.19
C GLY A 401 -21.99 16.55 -6.76
N PHE A 402 -22.45 16.77 -5.52
CA PHE A 402 -23.70 16.25 -5.03
C PHE A 402 -24.27 17.15 -3.94
N LYS A 403 -25.54 16.95 -3.60
CA LYS A 403 -26.15 17.62 -2.46
C LYS A 403 -25.43 17.19 -1.17
N CYS A 404 -24.62 18.06 -0.60
CA CYS A 404 -23.92 17.80 0.67
C CYS A 404 -24.91 17.85 1.86
N TRP A 405 -25.25 16.68 2.38
CA TRP A 405 -26.13 16.42 3.52
C TRP A 405 -26.01 14.94 3.93
N ASP A 406 -26.70 14.56 5.00
CA ASP A 406 -26.91 13.15 5.34
C ASP A 406 -28.24 12.67 4.71
N GLY A 407 -28.16 11.79 3.73
CA GLY A 407 -29.32 11.22 3.04
C GLY A 407 -29.05 10.87 1.58
N ALA A 408 -30.10 10.76 0.77
CA ALA A 408 -30.01 10.25 -0.60
C ALA A 408 -28.97 10.99 -1.46
N TYR A 409 -28.19 10.23 -2.23
CA TYR A 409 -27.29 10.76 -3.24
C TYR A 409 -28.07 11.46 -4.35
N ILE A 410 -27.79 12.76 -4.53
CA ILE A 410 -28.41 13.58 -5.58
C ILE A 410 -27.28 14.36 -6.26
N PRO A 411 -26.91 14.05 -7.52
CA PRO A 411 -25.85 14.76 -8.22
C PRO A 411 -26.25 16.21 -8.49
N THR A 412 -25.28 17.12 -8.39
CA THR A 412 -25.39 18.53 -8.79
C THR A 412 -24.80 18.73 -10.18
N VAL A 413 -24.81 19.96 -10.70
CA VAL A 413 -24.22 20.27 -12.01
C VAL A 413 -22.72 19.93 -12.06
N ALA A 414 -21.97 20.15 -10.98
CA ALA A 414 -20.56 19.79 -10.91
C ALA A 414 -20.32 18.26 -10.92
N GLY A 415 -21.33 17.46 -10.56
CA GLY A 415 -21.23 16.02 -10.46
C GLY A 415 -21.71 15.24 -11.68
N LEU A 416 -22.31 15.91 -12.66
CA LEU A 416 -22.81 15.29 -13.90
C LEU A 416 -21.71 14.90 -14.88
#